data_AF-A0A6P1CXU0-F1
#
_entry.id   AF-A0A6P1CXU0-F1
#
_cell.length_a   1.000
_cell.length_b   1.000
_cell.length_c   1.000
_cell.angle_alpha   90.00
_cell.angle_beta   90.00
_cell.angle_gamma   90.00
#
_symmetry.space_group_name_H-M   'P 1'
#
loop_
_entity.id
_entity.type
_entity.pdbx_description
1 polymer ?
#
loop_
_entity_poly.entity_id
_entity_poly.type
_entity_poly.pdbx_seq_one_letter_code
_entity_poly.pdbx_strand_id
1 'polypeptide(L)'
;TTPAPAATAAPAAGRLPNGELRRMVAAALAADPVREQSPREIAAGLNRSSGAVGNALEALTAAGHAERTSAAPRRYRATATTTTAATPAVTAPA
;
A
#
# COMPACT_ATOMS: atom_id res chain seq x y z
N THR A 1 18.80 20.87 27.15
CA THR A 1 19.21 19.69 26.35
C THR A 1 18.11 19.40 25.35
N THR A 2 18.42 19.48 24.05
CA THR A 2 17.49 19.12 22.96
C THR A 2 18.03 17.88 22.26
N PRO A 3 17.18 16.88 21.99
CA PRO A 3 16.89 16.49 20.60
C PRO A 3 15.38 16.24 20.40
N ALA A 4 14.71 16.28 19.26
CA ALA A 4 14.94 16.53 17.83
C ALA A 4 13.51 16.68 17.22
N PRO A 5 13.32 17.30 16.04
CA PRO A 5 12.00 17.76 15.61
C PRO A 5 11.04 16.59 15.36
N ALA A 6 9.86 16.64 15.96
CA ALA A 6 8.72 15.83 15.55
C ALA A 6 8.53 16.06 14.05
N ALA A 7 8.71 15.00 13.25
CA ALA A 7 8.48 15.07 11.83
C ALA A 7 7.06 15.55 11.59
N THR A 8 6.96 16.79 11.10
CA THR A 8 5.77 17.47 10.64
C THR A 8 4.89 16.47 9.88
N ALA A 9 3.79 16.06 10.50
CA ALA A 9 2.67 15.46 9.80
C ALA A 9 2.15 16.54 8.85
N ALA A 10 2.67 16.54 7.62
CA ALA A 10 2.26 17.47 6.59
C ALA A 10 0.72 17.38 6.43
N PRO A 11 0.04 18.53 6.29
CA PRO A 11 -1.41 18.56 6.16
C PRO A 11 -1.81 17.77 4.91
N ALA A 12 -2.75 16.84 5.08
CA ALA A 12 -3.26 15.97 4.03
C ALA A 12 -4.02 16.78 2.98
N ALA A 13 -3.29 17.37 2.03
CA ALA A 13 -3.84 17.99 0.84
C ALA A 13 -4.65 16.95 0.04
N GLY A 14 -5.97 17.13 -0.02
CA GLY A 14 -6.87 16.27 -0.78
C GLY A 14 -6.93 14.84 -0.24
N ARG A 15 -7.55 14.64 0.93
CA ARG A 15 -7.79 13.33 1.55
C ARG A 15 -8.56 12.43 0.58
N LEU A 16 -7.83 11.58 -0.14
CA LEU A 16 -8.38 10.38 -0.73
C LEU A 16 -9.12 9.61 0.39
N PRO A 17 -10.34 9.09 0.17
CA PRO A 17 -11.06 8.35 1.20
C PRO A 17 -10.16 7.28 1.82
N ASN A 18 -10.28 7.12 3.14
CA ASN A 18 -9.42 6.24 3.93
C ASN A 18 -9.45 4.83 3.31
N GLY A 19 -8.34 4.40 2.70
CA GLY A 19 -8.22 3.10 2.04
C GLY A 19 -8.20 3.12 0.50
N GLU A 20 -8.48 4.22 -0.19
CA GLU A 20 -8.41 4.23 -1.66
C GLU A 20 -6.97 4.07 -2.18
N LEU A 21 -5.97 4.66 -1.50
CA LEU A 21 -4.57 4.39 -1.82
C LEU A 21 -4.22 2.90 -1.61
N ARG A 22 -4.76 2.28 -0.54
CA ARG A 22 -4.56 0.86 -0.28
C ARG A 22 -5.19 0.00 -1.37
N ARG A 23 -6.37 0.39 -1.87
CA ARG A 23 -7.03 -0.28 -3.01
C ARG A 23 -6.24 -0.13 -4.29
N MET A 24 -5.73 1.07 -4.61
CA MET A 24 -4.87 1.30 -5.77
C MET A 24 -3.60 0.45 -5.71
N VAL A 25 -2.97 0.36 -4.53
CA VAL A 25 -1.79 -0.48 -4.30
C VAL A 25 -2.15 -1.96 -4.41
N ALA A 26 -3.27 -2.39 -3.84
CA ALA A 26 -3.76 -3.76 -3.97
C ALA A 26 -4.11 -4.11 -5.43
N ALA A 27 -4.70 -3.18 -6.19
CA ALA A 27 -5.00 -3.36 -7.60
C ALA A 27 -3.71 -3.47 -8.44
N ALA A 28 -2.69 -2.64 -8.15
CA ALA A 28 -1.39 -2.71 -8.80
C ALA A 28 -0.66 -4.04 -8.52
N LEU A 29 -0.79 -4.56 -7.29
CA LEU A 29 -0.31 -5.89 -6.93
C LEU A 29 -1.13 -7.00 -7.60
N ALA A 30 -2.46 -6.86 -7.64
CA ALA A 30 -3.36 -7.84 -8.25
C ALA A 30 -3.28 -7.89 -9.78
N ALA A 31 -2.76 -6.84 -10.42
CA ALA A 31 -2.44 -6.84 -11.84
C ALA A 31 -1.32 -7.83 -12.17
N ASP A 32 -0.36 -8.02 -11.26
CA ASP A 32 0.79 -8.93 -11.43
C ASP A 32 1.05 -9.76 -10.15
N PRO A 33 0.16 -10.71 -9.79
CA PRO A 33 0.27 -11.43 -8.52
C PRO A 33 1.43 -12.43 -8.46
N VAL A 34 2.00 -12.75 -9.62
CA VAL A 34 3.16 -13.64 -9.75
C VAL A 34 4.47 -12.86 -9.62
N ARG A 35 4.47 -11.55 -9.92
CA ARG A 35 5.67 -10.73 -9.95
C ARG A 35 5.94 -10.11 -8.59
N GLU A 36 7.17 -10.24 -8.12
CA GLU A 36 7.61 -9.54 -6.91
C GLU A 36 7.83 -8.06 -7.24
N GLN A 37 7.06 -7.19 -6.59
CA GLN A 37 7.11 -5.76 -6.79
C GLN A 37 7.74 -5.09 -5.57
N SER A 38 8.64 -4.14 -5.82
CA SER A 38 9.22 -3.31 -4.75
C SER A 38 8.24 -2.16 -4.43
N PRO A 39 8.20 -1.65 -3.19
CA PRO A 39 7.35 -0.51 -2.83
C PRO A 39 7.63 0.72 -3.72
N ARG A 40 8.88 0.87 -4.19
CA ARG A 40 9.30 1.92 -5.11
C ARG A 40 8.76 1.74 -6.52
N GLU A 41 8.70 0.50 -7.02
CA GLU A 41 8.16 0.17 -8.35
C GLU A 41 6.66 0.47 -8.40
N ILE A 42 5.93 0.04 -7.37
CA ILE A 42 4.49 0.30 -7.23
C ILE A 42 4.23 1.81 -7.12
N ALA A 43 5.07 2.52 -6.34
CA ALA A 43 5.00 3.97 -6.23
C ALA A 43 5.27 4.70 -7.54
N ALA A 44 6.23 4.22 -8.33
CA ALA A 44 6.53 4.75 -9.66
C ALA A 44 5.36 4.52 -10.63
N GLY A 45 4.81 3.30 -10.68
CA GLY A 45 3.67 2.98 -11.54
C GLY A 45 2.39 3.74 -11.18
N LEU A 46 2.17 4.03 -9.90
CA LEU A 46 1.02 4.80 -9.41
C LEU A 46 1.27 6.32 -9.37
N ASN A 47 2.49 6.78 -9.69
CA ASN A 47 2.94 8.17 -9.53
C ASN A 47 2.61 8.73 -8.12
N ARG A 48 2.92 7.95 -7.07
CA ARG A 48 2.66 8.28 -5.66
C ARG A 48 3.94 8.25 -4.83
N SER A 49 3.90 8.90 -3.67
CA SER A 49 5.02 8.90 -2.72
C SER A 49 5.32 7.49 -2.21
N SER A 50 6.59 7.05 -2.33
CA SER A 50 7.03 5.73 -1.83
C SER A 50 6.75 5.53 -0.34
N GLY A 51 6.74 6.60 0.46
CA GLY A 51 6.35 6.54 1.88
C GLY A 51 4.85 6.22 2.08
N ALA A 52 3.97 6.78 1.26
CA ALA A 52 2.54 6.53 1.32
C ALA A 52 2.20 5.11 0.83
N VAL A 53 2.87 4.67 -0.25
CA VAL A 53 2.77 3.29 -0.75
C VAL A 53 3.33 2.30 0.27
N GLY A 54 4.46 2.61 0.92
CA GLY A 54 5.01 1.81 2.02
C GLY A 54 4.02 1.65 3.17
N ASN A 55 3.38 2.73 3.62
CA ASN A 55 2.35 2.67 4.66
C ASN A 55 1.14 1.81 4.24
N ALA A 56 0.70 1.94 2.98
CA ALA A 56 -0.36 1.11 2.42
C ALA A 56 0.03 -0.37 2.34
N LEU A 57 1.25 -0.68 1.93
CA LEU A 57 1.78 -2.05 1.86
C LEU A 57 1.93 -2.68 3.24
N GLU A 58 2.40 -1.94 4.23
CA GLU A 58 2.47 -2.40 5.62
C GLU A 58 1.06 -2.74 6.14
N ALA A 59 0.06 -1.89 5.84
CA ALA A 59 -1.33 -2.17 6.21
C ALA A 59 -1.90 -3.40 5.49
N LEU A 60 -1.60 -3.59 4.19
CA LEU A 60 -2.00 -4.78 3.45
C LEU A 60 -1.29 -6.03 3.97
N THR A 61 -0.02 -5.92 4.34
CA THR A 61 0.77 -7.02 4.92
C THR A 61 0.22 -7.41 6.29
N ALA A 62 -0.08 -6.43 7.14
CA ALA A 62 -0.70 -6.66 8.46
C ALA A 62 -2.09 -7.33 8.35
N ALA A 63 -2.84 -7.03 7.28
CA ALA A 63 -4.12 -7.65 6.99
C ALA A 63 -4.00 -9.02 6.28
N GLY A 64 -2.79 -9.48 5.93
CA GLY A 64 -2.57 -10.73 5.19
C GLY A 64 -2.90 -10.65 3.70
N HIS A 65 -3.09 -9.43 3.16
CA HIS A 65 -3.36 -9.16 1.75
C HIS A 65 -2.12 -8.99 0.89
N ALA A 66 -0.93 -8.91 1.47
CA ALA A 66 0.33 -8.89 0.76
C ALA A 66 1.38 -9.65 1.57
N GLU A 67 2.29 -10.35 0.91
CA GLU A 67 3.40 -11.00 1.59
C GLU A 67 4.72 -10.32 1.25
N ARG A 68 5.54 -10.06 2.28
CA ARG A 68 6.90 -9.57 2.11
C ARG A 68 7.83 -10.76 1.91
N THR A 69 8.21 -11.01 0.66
CA THR A 69 9.09 -12.13 0.28
C THR A 69 10.55 -11.87 0.62
N SER A 70 11.00 -10.61 0.61
CA SER A 70 12.37 -10.24 0.99
C SER A 70 12.43 -8.91 1.71
N ALA A 71 13.34 -8.81 2.69
CA ALA A 71 13.58 -7.61 3.47
C ALA A 71 14.61 -6.67 2.82
N ALA A 72 15.56 -7.23 2.07
CA ALA A 72 16.64 -6.51 1.40
C ALA A 72 17.07 -7.26 0.13
N PRO A 73 16.72 -6.77 -1.08
CA PRO A 73 15.80 -5.65 -1.35
C PRO A 73 14.37 -5.95 -0.88
N ARG A 74 13.65 -4.92 -0.44
CA ARG A 74 12.25 -5.07 -0.01
C ARG A 74 11.37 -5.49 -1.19
N ARG A 75 10.93 -6.75 -1.18
CA ARG A 75 10.07 -7.34 -2.21
C ARG A 75 8.74 -7.71 -1.57
N TYR A 76 7.66 -7.32 -2.23
CA TYR A 76 6.31 -7.67 -1.87
C TYR A 76 5.67 -8.44 -3.02
N ARG A 77 4.82 -9.39 -2.68
CA ARG A 77 4.07 -10.18 -3.64
C ARG A 77 2.59 -10.14 -3.27
N ALA A 78 1.74 -10.09 -4.29
CA ALA A 78 0.31 -10.26 -4.10
C ALA A 78 -0.01 -11.71 -3.69
N THR A 79 -1.00 -11.86 -2.82
CA THR A 79 -1.57 -13.13 -2.39
C THR A 79 -2.94 -13.32 -3.01
N ALA A 80 -3.54 -14.49 -2.83
CA ALA A 80 -4.92 -14.75 -3.25
C ALA A 80 -5.94 -13.74 -2.66
N THR A 81 -5.61 -13.11 -1.53
CA THR A 81 -6.47 -12.13 -0.85
C THR A 81 -6.17 -10.69 -1.28
N THR A 82 -5.16 -10.42 -2.10
CA THR A 82 -4.92 -9.05 -2.61
C THR A 82 -6.06 -8.58 -3.49
N THR A 83 -6.63 -9.45 -4.32
CA THR A 83 -7.81 -9.15 -5.12
C THR A 83 -8.98 -8.75 -4.23
N THR A 84 -9.18 -9.40 -3.07
CA THR A 84 -10.24 -9.00 -2.14
C THR A 84 -10.02 -7.61 -1.53
N ALA A 85 -8.75 -7.21 -1.35
CA ALA A 85 -8.40 -5.88 -0.86
C ALA A 85 -8.49 -4.80 -1.95
N ALA A 86 -8.28 -5.18 -3.23
CA ALA A 86 -8.47 -4.32 -4.40
C ALA A 86 -9.96 -4.11 -4.71
N THR A 87 -10.78 -5.12 -4.45
CA THR A 87 -12.22 -5.03 -4.62
C THR A 87 -12.77 -4.05 -3.58
N PRO A 88 -13.50 -2.99 -3.98
CA PRO A 88 -14.28 -2.25 -3.00
C PRO A 88 -15.23 -3.25 -2.37
N ALA A 89 -15.19 -3.39 -1.04
CA ALA A 89 -16.23 -4.15 -0.34
C ALA A 89 -17.56 -3.63 -0.87
N VAL A 90 -18.25 -4.45 -1.66
CA VAL A 90 -19.64 -4.25 -2.03
C VAL A 90 -20.39 -4.54 -0.74
N THR A 91 -20.33 -3.60 0.20
CA THR A 91 -21.31 -3.52 1.25
C THR A 91 -22.54 -2.97 0.55
N ALA A 92 -23.35 -3.88 0.02
CA ALA A 92 -24.65 -3.58 -0.54
C ALA A 92 -25.49 -2.83 0.52
N PRO A 93 -26.21 -1.75 0.15
CA PRO A 93 -27.17 -1.11 1.04
C PRO A 93 -28.36 -2.04 1.28
N ALA A 94 -28.83 -2.11 2.53
CA ALA A 94 -30.11 -2.72 2.89
C ALA A 94 -31.26 -1.73 2.62
#